data_AF-A0A2V7HY96-F1
#
_entry.id   AF-A0A2V7HY96-F1
#
_cell.length_a   1.000
_cell.length_b   1.000
_cell.length_c   1.000
_cell.angle_alpha   90.00
_cell.angle_beta   90.00
_cell.angle_gamma   90.00
#
_symmetry.space_group_name_H-M   'P 1'
#
loop_
_entity.id
_entity.type
_entity.pdbx_description
1 polymer ?
#
loop_
_entity_poly.entity_id
_entity_poly.type
_entity_poly.pdbx_seq_one_letter_code
_entity_poly.pdbx_strand_id
1 'polypeptide(L)'
;MRERRVLRRQWASAEGWRDTKAGMWAWLLQRSAALLLLAVIALHLQNPFLRPVQAALLGLVLLHGLLGVRAILLDFGLPVRWHRVLFAAAIALGAVLFAVVWMLRWY
;
A
#
# COMPACT_ATOMS: atom_id res chain seq x y z
N MET A 1 23.12 3.11 -41.41
CA MET A 1 23.25 2.82 -39.97
C MET A 1 22.20 3.65 -39.21
N ARG A 2 21.26 3.04 -38.50
CA ARG A 2 20.31 3.77 -37.64
C ARG A 2 20.96 3.97 -36.27
N GLU A 3 21.24 5.21 -35.90
CA GLU A 3 21.66 5.57 -34.55
C GLU A 3 20.62 5.11 -33.53
N ARG A 4 20.99 4.16 -32.67
CA ARG A 4 20.23 3.85 -31.47
C ARG A 4 20.33 5.07 -30.55
N ARG A 5 19.31 5.92 -30.54
CA ARG A 5 19.11 6.90 -29.46
C ARG A 5 18.93 6.12 -28.17
N VAL A 6 20.00 5.98 -27.40
CA VAL A 6 19.94 5.56 -26.01
C VAL A 6 19.19 6.67 -25.28
N LEU A 7 17.90 6.43 -25.01
CA LEU A 7 17.11 7.27 -24.12
C LEU A 7 17.74 7.14 -22.73
N ARG A 8 18.74 7.98 -22.43
CA ARG A 8 19.20 8.20 -21.06
C ARG A 8 18.00 8.79 -20.34
N ARG A 9 17.22 7.95 -19.67
CA ARG A 9 16.16 8.38 -18.75
C ARG A 9 16.82 9.37 -17.81
N GLN A 10 16.58 10.68 -17.96
CA GLN A 10 17.19 11.67 -17.10
C GLN A 10 16.55 11.49 -15.71
N TRP A 11 17.31 10.92 -14.78
CA TRP A 11 16.88 10.62 -13.40
C TRP A 11 16.47 11.88 -12.61
N ALA A 12 16.67 13.08 -13.19
CA ALA A 12 16.46 14.38 -12.58
C ALA A 12 15.45 15.26 -13.36
N SER A 13 14.46 14.68 -14.05
CA SER A 13 13.33 15.48 -14.55
C SER A 13 12.33 15.74 -13.42
N ALA A 14 11.86 16.99 -13.29
CA ALA A 14 10.86 17.38 -12.29
C ALA A 14 9.55 16.57 -12.40
N GLU A 15 9.23 16.08 -13.59
CA GLU A 15 8.10 15.18 -13.84
C GLU A 15 8.30 13.78 -13.24
N GLY A 16 9.51 13.21 -13.35
CA GLY A 16 9.86 11.96 -12.68
C GLY A 16 9.77 12.04 -11.15
N TRP A 17 10.09 13.21 -10.58
CA TRP A 17 9.96 13.51 -9.14
C TRP A 17 8.51 13.75 -8.69
N ARG A 18 7.67 14.37 -9.54
CA ARG A 18 6.24 14.55 -9.27
C ARG A 18 5.47 13.23 -9.32
N ASP A 19 5.90 12.28 -10.16
CA ASP A 19 5.29 10.94 -10.25
C ASP A 19 5.80 9.94 -9.21
N THR A 20 6.93 10.20 -8.56
CA THR A 20 7.47 9.33 -7.49
C THR A 20 6.74 9.50 -6.16
N LYS A 21 6.04 10.61 -5.91
CA LYS A 21 5.36 10.86 -4.62
C LYS A 21 4.43 9.71 -4.25
N ALA A 22 3.53 9.30 -5.14
CA ALA A 22 2.58 8.22 -4.86
C ALA A 22 3.26 6.87 -4.66
N GLY A 23 4.31 6.57 -5.44
CA GLY A 23 5.10 5.35 -5.29
C GLY A 23 5.87 5.31 -3.96
N MET A 24 6.48 6.42 -3.56
CA MET A 24 7.21 6.57 -2.30
C MET A 24 6.28 6.47 -1.10
N TRP A 25 5.11 7.13 -1.14
CA TRP A 25 4.10 7.00 -0.09
C TRP A 25 3.57 5.57 0.03
N ALA A 26 3.28 4.90 -1.09
CA ALA A 26 2.87 3.50 -1.09
C ALA A 26 3.91 2.60 -0.42
N TRP A 27 5.18 2.78 -0.80
CA TRP A 27 6.29 2.03 -0.19
C TRP A 27 6.42 2.31 1.31
N LEU A 28 6.42 3.59 1.72
CA LEU A 28 6.59 3.99 3.11
C LEU A 28 5.45 3.46 3.98
N LEU A 29 4.19 3.63 3.53
CA LEU A 29 3.02 3.11 4.22
C LEU A 29 3.08 1.59 4.37
N GLN A 30 3.47 0.86 3.32
CA GLN A 30 3.59 -0.60 3.37
C GLN A 30 4.68 -1.05 4.35
N ARG A 31 5.83 -0.37 4.39
CA ARG A 31 6.95 -0.69 5.30
C ARG A 31 6.61 -0.39 6.74
N SER A 32 6.07 0.80 7.01
CA SER A 32 5.60 1.17 8.34
C SER A 32 4.48 0.24 8.82
N ALA A 33 3.54 -0.14 7.95
CA ALA A 33 2.48 -1.08 8.29
C ALA A 33 3.02 -2.46 8.68
N ALA A 34 4.00 -2.98 7.94
CA ALA A 34 4.64 -4.26 8.28
C ALA A 34 5.31 -4.23 9.67
N LEU A 35 6.03 -3.15 9.99
CA LEU A 35 6.69 -2.99 11.29
C LEU A 35 5.67 -2.84 12.42
N LEU A 36 4.65 -1.99 12.23
CA LEU A 36 3.59 -1.80 13.21
C LEU A 36 2.78 -3.08 13.45
N LEU A 37 2.56 -3.90 12.40
CA LEU A 37 1.89 -5.19 12.53
C LEU A 37 2.60 -6.10 13.53
N LEU A 38 3.92 -6.14 13.57
CA LEU A 38 4.65 -6.97 14.53
C LEU A 38 4.28 -6.59 15.97
N ALA A 39 4.24 -5.30 16.29
CA ALA A 39 3.85 -4.81 17.62
C ALA A 39 2.37 -5.05 17.91
N VAL A 40 1.49 -4.75 16.97
CA VAL A 40 0.03 -4.88 17.14
C VAL A 40 -0.38 -6.34 17.28
N ILE A 41 0.25 -7.26 16.55
CA ILE A 41 0.03 -8.71 16.70
C ILE A 41 0.42 -9.15 18.11
N ALA A 42 1.58 -8.73 18.63
CA ALA A 42 1.98 -9.07 20.00
C ALA A 42 0.97 -8.57 21.05
N LEU A 43 0.50 -7.32 20.91
CA LEU A 43 -0.55 -6.76 21.79
C LEU A 43 -1.88 -7.51 21.66
N HIS A 44 -2.25 -7.90 20.45
CA HIS A 44 -3.48 -8.64 20.19
C HIS A 44 -3.46 -10.04 20.82
N LEU A 45 -2.31 -10.72 20.75
CA LEU A 45 -2.12 -12.03 21.38
C LEU A 45 -2.19 -11.95 22.92
N GLN A 46 -1.74 -10.85 23.53
CA GLN A 46 -1.83 -10.65 24.97
C GLN A 46 -3.26 -10.37 25.44
N ASN A 47 -3.98 -9.50 24.73
CA ASN A 47 -5.38 -9.20 25.05
C ASN A 47 -6.17 -8.92 23.75
N PRO A 48 -6.86 -9.95 23.21
CA PRO A 48 -7.56 -9.80 21.94
C PRO A 48 -8.80 -8.92 22.03
N PHE A 49 -9.29 -8.59 23.23
CA PHE A 49 -10.54 -7.83 23.43
C PHE A 49 -10.35 -6.31 23.37
N LEU A 50 -9.11 -5.83 23.28
CA LEU A 50 -8.82 -4.40 23.14
C LEU A 50 -9.29 -3.90 21.77
N ARG A 51 -10.45 -3.21 21.74
CA ARG A 51 -11.06 -2.67 20.51
C ARG A 51 -10.08 -1.84 19.67
N PRO A 52 -9.25 -0.93 20.23
CA PRO A 52 -8.28 -0.19 19.43
C PRO A 52 -7.23 -1.08 18.77
N VAL A 53 -6.81 -2.16 19.44
CA VAL A 53 -5.85 -3.14 18.90
C VAL A 53 -6.49 -3.94 17.77
N GLN A 54 -7.75 -4.37 17.91
CA GLN A 54 -8.49 -5.02 16.84
C GLN A 54 -8.63 -4.12 15.60
N ALA A 55 -8.99 -2.85 15.80
CA ALA A 55 -9.09 -1.86 14.72
C ALA A 55 -7.73 -1.64 14.04
N ALA A 56 -6.67 -1.43 14.84
CA ALA A 56 -5.32 -1.27 14.32
C ALA A 56 -4.87 -2.50 13.52
N LEU A 57 -5.12 -3.71 14.04
CA LEU A 57 -4.78 -4.96 13.38
C LEU A 57 -5.48 -5.06 12.01
N LEU A 58 -6.81 -4.87 11.98
CA LEU A 58 -7.59 -4.92 10.73
C LEU A 58 -7.09 -3.88 9.72
N GLY A 59 -6.93 -2.63 10.15
CA GLY A 59 -6.50 -1.55 9.28
C GLY A 59 -5.09 -1.77 8.71
N LEU A 60 -4.14 -2.19 9.56
CA LEU A 60 -2.77 -2.42 9.15
C LEU A 60 -2.63 -3.66 8.24
N VAL A 61 -3.38 -4.74 8.50
CA VAL A 61 -3.39 -5.93 7.61
C VAL A 61 -3.94 -5.56 6.23
N LEU A 62 -5.06 -4.83 6.17
CA LEU A 62 -5.63 -4.38 4.89
C LEU A 62 -4.67 -3.45 4.13
N LEU A 63 -4.07 -2.47 4.82
CA LEU A 63 -3.12 -1.55 4.21
C LEU A 63 -1.88 -2.28 3.68
N HIS A 64 -1.26 -3.13 4.49
CA HIS A 64 -0.08 -3.90 4.10
C HIS A 64 -0.38 -4.85 2.94
N GLY A 65 -1.45 -5.64 3.07
CA GLY A 65 -1.84 -6.63 2.07
C GLY A 65 -2.17 -6.00 0.71
N LEU A 66 -3.00 -4.96 0.68
CA LEU A 66 -3.44 -4.34 -0.57
C LEU A 66 -2.31 -3.56 -1.27
N LEU A 67 -1.45 -2.88 -0.51
CA LEU A 67 -0.26 -2.24 -1.09
C LEU A 67 0.76 -3.28 -1.59
N GLY A 68 0.88 -4.41 -0.91
CA GLY A 68 1.67 -5.56 -1.37
C GLY A 68 1.15 -6.15 -2.68
N VAL A 69 -0.16 -6.38 -2.79
CA VAL A 69 -0.81 -6.83 -4.04
C VAL A 69 -0.54 -5.83 -5.17
N ARG A 70 -0.67 -4.52 -4.91
CA ARG A 70 -0.32 -3.49 -5.90
C ARG A 70 1.14 -3.61 -6.36
N ALA A 71 2.08 -3.82 -5.45
CA ALA A 71 3.49 -3.98 -5.81
C ALA A 71 3.68 -5.19 -6.72
N ILE A 72 3.12 -6.34 -6.34
CA ILE A 72 3.14 -7.57 -7.12
C ILE A 72 2.58 -7.36 -8.53
N LEU A 73 1.41 -6.72 -8.68
CA LEU A 73 0.80 -6.46 -9.98
C LEU A 73 1.72 -5.62 -10.90
N LEU A 74 2.40 -4.62 -10.35
CA LEU A 74 3.35 -3.80 -11.10
C LEU A 74 4.61 -4.61 -11.48
N ASP A 75 5.08 -5.49 -10.60
CA ASP A 75 6.24 -6.36 -10.84
C ASP A 75 5.94 -7.42 -11.92
N PHE A 76 4.69 -7.88 -12.04
CA PHE A 76 4.21 -8.77 -13.11
C PHE A 76 4.02 -8.09 -14.48
N GLY A 77 4.38 -6.79 -14.60
CA GLY A 77 4.42 -6.10 -15.89
C GLY A 77 3.19 -5.25 -16.20
N LEU A 78 2.32 -4.99 -15.22
CA LEU A 78 1.22 -4.04 -15.41
C LEU A 78 1.80 -2.64 -15.74
N PRO A 79 1.26 -1.92 -16.74
CA PRO A 79 1.85 -0.65 -17.18
C PRO A 79 1.96 0.38 -16.04
N VAL A 80 3.11 1.04 -15.93
CA VAL A 80 3.41 1.99 -14.83
C VAL A 80 2.37 3.10 -14.70
N ARG A 81 1.67 3.49 -15.78
CA ARG A 81 0.56 4.46 -15.75
C ARG A 81 -0.55 4.13 -14.75
N TRP A 82 -0.71 2.86 -14.38
CA TRP A 82 -1.69 2.40 -13.40
C TRP A 82 -1.26 2.63 -11.95
N HIS A 83 -0.01 3.02 -11.67
CA HIS A 83 0.53 3.10 -10.30
C HIS A 83 -0.28 4.01 -9.35
N ARG A 84 -0.82 5.14 -9.84
CA ARG A 84 -1.68 6.06 -9.07
C ARG A 84 -3.07 5.49 -8.84
N VAL A 85 -3.68 4.94 -9.89
CA VAL A 85 -5.02 4.32 -9.82
C VAL A 85 -5.00 3.14 -8.87
N LEU A 86 -4.01 2.25 -8.99
CA LEU A 86 -3.83 1.12 -8.08
C LEU A 86 -3.59 1.55 -6.63
N PHE A 87 -2.84 2.64 -6.42
CA PHE A 87 -2.63 3.18 -5.07
C PHE A 87 -3.95 3.68 -4.48
N ALA A 88 -4.69 4.51 -5.21
CA ALA A 88 -5.98 5.02 -4.78
C ALA A 88 -7.01 3.88 -4.57
N ALA A 89 -7.05 2.90 -5.47
CA ALA A 89 -7.91 1.74 -5.37
C ALA A 89 -7.57 0.89 -4.14
N ALA A 90 -6.29 0.67 -3.83
CA ALA A 90 -5.88 -0.04 -2.63
C ALA A 90 -6.34 0.68 -1.35
N ILE A 91 -6.19 2.01 -1.28
CA ILE A 91 -6.63 2.80 -0.12
C ILE A 91 -8.16 2.78 0.00
N ALA A 92 -8.88 3.02 -1.09
CA ALA A 92 -10.34 3.04 -1.11
C ALA A 92 -10.92 1.65 -0.75
N LEU A 93 -10.40 0.59 -1.35
CA LEU A 93 -10.81 -0.78 -1.04
C LEU A 93 -10.49 -1.13 0.42
N GLY A 94 -9.32 -0.75 0.92
CA GLY A 94 -8.96 -0.94 2.33
C GLY A 94 -9.94 -0.24 3.28
N ALA A 95 -10.30 1.01 3.00
CA ALA A 95 -11.27 1.77 3.79
C ALA A 95 -12.68 1.15 3.76
N VAL A 96 -13.14 0.71 2.58
CA VAL A 96 -14.44 0.03 2.41
C VAL A 96 -14.46 -1.30 3.16
N LEU A 97 -13.45 -2.15 2.98
CA LEU A 97 -13.35 -3.43 3.68
C LEU A 97 -13.27 -3.24 5.19
N PHE A 98 -12.49 -2.26 5.65
CA PHE A 98 -12.43 -1.89 7.06
C PHE A 98 -13.83 -1.53 7.58
N ALA A 99 -14.52 -0.59 6.92
CA ALA A 99 -15.84 -0.14 7.36
C ALA A 99 -16.88 -1.26 7.37
N VAL A 100 -16.92 -2.09 6.33
CA VAL A 100 -17.84 -3.23 6.23
C VAL A 100 -17.58 -4.24 7.34
N VAL A 101 -16.33 -4.70 7.49
CA VAL A 101 -15.98 -5.70 8.52
C VAL A 101 -16.19 -5.13 9.92
N TRP A 102 -15.83 -3.85 10.13
CA TRP A 102 -16.00 -3.16 11.40
C TRP A 102 -17.47 -2.85 11.73
N MET A 103 -18.35 -2.72 10.74
CA MET A 103 -19.78 -2.61 11.00
C MET A 103 -20.38 -3.97 11.35
N LEU A 104 -19.98 -5.01 10.61
CA LEU A 104 -20.56 -6.36 10.73
C LEU A 104 -20.21 -7.12 12.01
N ARG A 105 -19.06 -6.91 12.67
CA ARG A 105 -18.75 -7.63 13.95
C ARG A 105 -19.71 -7.31 15.13
N TRP A 106 -20.63 -6.36 14.99
CA TRP A 106 -21.51 -5.84 16.03
C TRP A 106 -22.98 -6.22 15.82
N TYR A 107 -23.27 -6.88 14.70
CA TYR A 107 -24.57 -7.45 14.37
C TYR A 107 -24.47 -8.97 14.45
#